data_AF-A0A418VHV1-F1
#
_entry.id   AF-A0A418VHV1-F1
#
_cell.length_a   1.000
_cell.length_b   1.000
_cell.length_c   1.000
_cell.angle_alpha   90.00
_cell.angle_beta   90.00
_cell.angle_gamma   90.00
#
_symmetry.space_group_name_H-M   'P 1'
#
loop_
_entity.id
_entity.type
_entity.pdbx_description
1 polymer ?
#
loop_
_entity_poly.entity_id
_entity_poly.type
_entity_poly.pdbx_seq_one_letter_code
_entity_poly.pdbx_strand_id
1 'polypeptide(L)' 'MKTRQFTEEQIIKVLQEGKKGEKSIEDLCRDFGCSTASYYIWKKKYGDTNVDEARKLLGQNGLA' A
#
# COMPACT_ATOMS: atom_id res chain seq x y z
N MET A 1 20.90 13.93 2.53
CA MET A 1 19.78 13.54 1.64
C MET A 1 18.59 13.26 2.54
N LYS A 2 17.49 14.04 2.47
CA LYS A 2 16.30 13.78 3.29
C LYS A 2 15.66 12.49 2.79
N THR A 3 15.91 11.38 3.47
CA THR A 3 15.18 10.13 3.25
C THR A 3 13.73 10.41 3.62
N ARG A 4 12.89 10.69 2.62
CA ARG A 4 11.43 10.67 2.79
C ARG A 4 11.07 9.23 3.17
N GLN A 5 10.99 8.97 4.46
CA GLN A 5 10.58 7.67 4.99
C GLN A 5 9.08 7.56 4.73
N PHE A 6 8.68 6.63 3.87
CA PHE A 6 7.29 6.26 3.71
C PHE A 6 6.81 5.60 5.01
N THR A 7 5.67 6.06 5.53
CA THR A 7 5.05 5.43 6.70
C THR A 7 4.39 4.12 6.28
N GLU A 8 4.19 3.21 7.24
CA GLU A 8 3.54 1.92 6.96
C GLU A 8 2.12 2.11 6.42
N GLU A 9 1.39 3.11 6.90
CA GLU A 9 0.07 3.47 6.35
C GLU A 9 0.12 3.87 4.87
N GLN A 10 1.12 4.67 4.47
CA GLN A 10 1.30 5.07 3.07
C GLN A 10 1.63 3.86 2.20
N ILE A 11 2.48 2.95 2.71
CA ILE A 11 2.83 1.71 2.03
C ILE A 11 1.60 0.82 1.85
N ILE A 12 0.80 0.63 2.90
CA ILE A 12 -0.42 -0.19 2.86
C ILE A 12 -1.42 0.40 1.86
N LYS A 13 -1.62 1.73 1.86
CA LYS A 13 -2.51 2.40 0.91
C LYS A 13 -2.08 2.17 -0.53
N VAL A 14 -0.78 2.33 -0.82
CA VAL A 14 -0.19 2.05 -2.14
C VAL A 14 -0.43 0.60 -2.58
N LEU A 15 -0.21 -0.37 -1.68
CA LEU A 15 -0.42 -1.79 -1.99
C LEU A 15 -1.90 -2.13 -2.21
N GLN A 16 -2.82 -1.49 -1.47
CA GLN A 16 -4.26 -1.67 -1.66
C GLN A 16 -4.73 -1.13 -3.02
N GLU A 17 -4.32 0.09 -3.38
CA GLU A 17 -4.67 0.69 -4.67
C GLU A 17 -4.08 -0.14 -5.84
N GLY A 18 -2.85 -0.62 -5.70
CA GLY A 18 -2.23 -1.53 -6.67
C GLY A 18 -2.94 -2.89 -6.77
N LYS A 19 -3.61 -3.35 -5.71
CA LYS A 19 -4.44 -4.58 -5.73
C LYS A 19 -5.80 -4.35 -6.40
N LYS A 20 -6.39 -3.15 -6.28
CA LYS A 20 -7.64 -2.81 -6.98
C LYS A 20 -7.49 -2.87 -8.50
N GLY A 21 -6.28 -2.59 -9.00
CA GLY A 21 -5.95 -2.70 -10.43
C GLY A 21 -6.54 -1.56 -11.27
N GLU A 22 -7.04 -0.49 -10.65
CA GLU A 22 -7.61 0.68 -11.32
C GLU A 22 -6.55 1.54 -12.02
N LYS A 23 -5.30 1.48 -11.55
CA LYS A 23 -4.13 2.17 -12.11
C LYS A 23 -2.95 1.23 -12.26
N SER A 24 -2.13 1.45 -13.29
CA SER A 24 -0.83 0.81 -13.41
C SER A 24 0.07 1.15 -12.22
N ILE A 25 0.92 0.21 -11.81
CA ILE A 25 1.84 0.41 -10.69
C ILE A 25 2.79 1.60 -10.95
N GLU A 26 3.16 1.85 -12.21
CA GLU A 26 3.96 3.03 -12.59
C GLU A 26 3.26 4.35 -12.29
N ASP A 27 1.99 4.50 -12.72
CA ASP A 27 1.18 5.69 -12.42
C ASP A 27 0.97 5.87 -10.92
N LEU A 28 0.69 4.77 -10.22
CA LEU A 28 0.52 4.79 -8.78
C LEU A 28 1.81 5.25 -8.07
N CYS A 29 2.95 4.68 -8.45
CA CYS A 29 4.24 5.08 -7.91
C CYS A 29 4.55 6.56 -8.19
N ARG A 30 4.17 7.06 -9.37
CA ARG A 30 4.35 8.46 -9.75
C ARG A 30 3.47 9.43 -8.95
N ASP A 31 2.23 9.04 -8.65
CA ASP A 31 1.28 9.81 -7.83
C ASP A 31 1.71 9.86 -6.36
N PHE A 32 2.13 8.73 -5.80
CA PHE A 32 2.59 8.63 -4.40
C PHE A 32 4.06 9.05 -4.20
N GLY A 33 4.80 9.31 -5.28
CA GLY A 33 6.20 9.71 -5.25
C GLY A 33 7.16 8.59 -4.83
N CYS A 34 6.79 7.33 -5.03
CA CYS A 34 7.64 6.16 -4.79
C CYS A 34 8.12 5.54 -6.11
N SER A 35 9.03 4.58 -6.03
CA SER A 35 9.49 3.83 -7.21
C SER A 35 8.76 2.49 -7.29
N THR A 36 8.57 1.99 -8.52
CA THR A 36 8.03 0.63 -8.75
C THR A 36 8.83 -0.45 -8.02
N ALA A 37 10.16 -0.30 -7.94
CA ALA A 37 11.00 -1.17 -7.13
C ALA A 37 10.59 -1.20 -5.64
N SER A 38 10.31 -0.03 -5.05
CA SER A 38 9.84 0.07 -3.66
C SER A 38 8.50 -0.62 -3.47
N TYR A 39 7.58 -0.48 -4.43
CA TYR A 39 6.29 -1.18 -4.42
C TYR A 39 6.45 -2.70 -4.31
N TYR A 40 7.31 -3.31 -5.11
CA TYR A 40 7.51 -4.77 -5.07
C TYR A 40 8.21 -5.23 -3.78
N ILE A 41 9.14 -4.44 -3.26
CA ILE A 41 9.78 -4.70 -1.95
C ILE A 41 8.72 -4.68 -0.84
N TRP A 42 7.84 -3.68 -0.84
CA TRP A 42 6.76 -3.58 0.11
C TRP A 42 5.73 -4.69 -0.08
N LYS A 43 5.41 -5.06 -1.32
CA LYS A 43 4.51 -6.18 -1.62
C LYS A 43 5.07 -7.49 -1.07
N LYS A 44 6.38 -7.72 -1.16
CA LYS A 44 7.03 -8.90 -0.55
C LYS A 44 7.00 -8.86 0.98
N LYS A 45 7.12 -7.67 1.58
CA LYS A 45 7.17 -7.50 3.04
C LYS A 45 5.80 -7.47 3.72
N TYR A 46 4.81 -6.82 3.09
CA TYR A 46 3.49 -6.53 3.65
C TYR A 46 2.35 -7.20 2.89
N GLY A 47 2.58 -7.64 1.64
CA GLY A 47 1.54 -8.26 0.80
C GLY A 47 1.13 -9.66 1.25
N ASP A 48 2.01 -10.38 1.96
CA ASP A 48 1.68 -11.67 2.60
C ASP A 48 0.97 -11.50 3.95
N THR A 49 1.29 -10.43 4.69
CA THR A 49 0.82 -10.23 6.07
C THR A 49 -0.49 -9.45 6.19
N ASN A 50 -0.78 -8.52 5.27
CA ASN A 50 -1.64 -7.39 5.64
C ASN A 50 -2.81 -7.07 4.71
N VAL A 51 -3.10 -7.87 3.68
CA VAL A 51 -4.28 -7.56 2.86
C VAL A 51 -5.59 -7.91 3.59
N ASP A 52 -5.58 -8.91 4.46
CA ASP A 52 -6.71 -9.26 5.32
C ASP A 52 -6.79 -8.38 6.59
N GLU A 53 -5.66 -8.09 7.24
CA GLU A 53 -5.62 -7.27 8.46
C GLU A 53 -5.84 -5.77 8.19
N ALA A 54 -5.41 -5.22 7.04
CA ALA A 54 -5.72 -3.83 6.68
C ALA A 54 -7.24 -3.60 6.46
N ARG A 55 -7.98 -4.64 6.06
CA ARG A 55 -9.45 -4.60 6.00
C ARG A 55 -10.07 -4.60 7.39
N LYS A 56 -9.44 -5.28 8.35
CA LYS A 56 -9.89 -5.35 9.75
C LYS A 56 -9.66 -4.03 10.51
N LEU A 57 -8.55 -3.33 10.23
CA LEU A 57 -8.25 -2.03 10.84
C LEU A 57 -9.13 -0.89 10.34
N LEU A 58 -9.65 -0.97 9.10
CA LEU A 58 -10.51 0.05 8.51
C LEU A 58 -12.00 -0.33 8.50
N GLY A 59 -12.38 -1.48 9.09
CA GLY A 59 -13.69 -2.09 8.86
C GLY A 59 -14.28 -2.92 10.01
N GLN A 60 -14.06 -2.54 11.27
CA GLN A 60 -14.91 -2.99 12.38
C GLN A 60 -15.45 -1.80 13.19
N ASN A 61 -16.28 -1.01 12.51
CA ASN A 61 -17.37 -0.30 13.16
C ASN A 61 -18.63 -0.51 12.31
N GLY A 62 -19.49 -1.42 12.77
CA GLY A 62 -20.84 -1.63 12.22
C GLY A 62 -21.02 -2.96 11.50
N LEU A 63 -21.49 -3.96 12.24
CA LEU A 63 -22.72 -4.70 11.91
C LEU A 63 -23.14 -5.51 13.14
N ALA A 64 -24.27 -5.08 13.69
CA ALA A 64 -25.19 -5.93 14.43
C ALA A 64 -25.77 -7.01 13.50
#